data_AF-A0A831P6Y8-F1
#
_entry.id   AF-A0A831P6Y8-F1
#
_cell.length_a   1.000
_cell.length_b   1.000
_cell.length_c   1.000
_cell.angle_alpha   90.00
_cell.angle_beta   90.00
_cell.angle_gamma   90.00
#
_symmetry.space_group_name_H-M   'P 1'
#
loop_
_entity.id
_entity.type
_entity.pdbx_description
1 polymer ?
#
loop_
_entity_poly.entity_id
_entity_poly.type
_entity_poly.pdbx_seq_one_letter_code
_entity_poly.pdbx_strand_id
1 'polypeptide(L)' 'SELTKEWYGYIIVIDPEKIDIAKRLGIKIPGKYALRVG' A
#
# COMPACT_ATOMS: atom_id res chain seq x y z
N SER A 1 6.23 24.26 -4.41
CA SER A 1 6.78 23.02 -3.83
C SER A 1 5.66 22.35 -3.05
N GLU A 2 4.83 21.57 -3.74
CA GLU A 2 3.71 20.85 -3.11
C GLU A 2 4.19 19.45 -2.76
N LEU A 3 4.84 19.33 -1.61
CA LEU A 3 4.89 18.05 -0.92
C LEU A 3 3.52 17.90 -0.26
N THR A 4 2.58 17.19 -0.89
CA THR A 4 1.36 16.81 -0.20
C THR A 4 1.75 15.87 0.96
N LYS A 5 1.74 16.40 2.19
CA LYS A 5 2.08 15.68 3.42
C LYS A 5 0.94 14.80 3.94
N GLU A 6 -0.21 14.84 3.26
CA GLU A 6 -1.40 14.11 3.66
C GLU A 6 -1.49 12.79 2.88
N TRP A 7 -0.81 11.77 3.42
CA TRP A 7 -1.12 10.39 3.09
C TRP A 7 -1.97 9.82 4.23
N TYR A 8 -3.05 9.11 3.87
CA TYR A 8 -3.91 8.44 4.84
C TYR A 8 -3.90 6.94 4.58
N GLY A 9 -3.68 6.19 5.67
CA GLY A 9 -3.66 4.73 5.65
C GLY A 9 -2.29 4.15 5.31
N TYR A 10 -1.91 3.11 6.07
CA TYR A 10 -0.67 2.37 5.94
C TYR A 10 -0.98 0.89 6.06
N ILE A 11 -0.40 0.09 5.16
CA ILE A 11 -0.55 -1.36 5.17
C ILE A 11 0.82 -2.03 5.14
N ILE A 12 0.92 -3.16 5.85
CA ILE A 12 2.06 -4.06 5.79
C ILE A 12 1.60 -5.31 5.06
N VAL A 13 2.22 -5.59 3.92
CA VAL A 13 1.99 -6.81 3.16
C VAL A 13 3.11 -7.79 3.49
N ILE A 14 2.75 -8.90 4.15
CA ILE A 14 3.69 -9.96 4.56
C ILE A 14 3.76 -11.04 3.47
N ASP A 15 2.60 -11.52 3.01
CA ASP A 15 2.48 -12.54 1.96
C ASP A 15 1.39 -12.10 0.96
N PRO A 16 1.78 -11.51 -0.18
CA PRO A 16 0.83 -10.99 -1.17
C PRO A 16 0.00 -12.09 -1.87
N GLU A 17 0.47 -13.33 -1.90
CA GLU A 17 -0.25 -14.43 -2.59
C GLU A 17 -1.40 -14.99 -1.76
N LYS A 18 -1.30 -14.89 -0.43
CA LYS A 18 -2.31 -15.41 0.51
C LYS A 18 -3.43 -14.44 0.83
N ILE A 19 -3.32 -13.16 0.46
CA ILE A 19 -4.30 -12.14 0.83
C ILE A 19 -4.98 -11.52 -0.40
N ASP A 20 -6.31 -11.51 -0.40
CA ASP A 20 -7.10 -10.97 -1.52
C ASP A 20 -6.91 -9.47 -1.72
N ILE A 21 -6.63 -8.73 -0.64
CA ILE A 21 -6.42 -7.28 -0.73
C ILE A 21 -5.14 -6.93 -1.48
N ALA A 22 -4.05 -7.70 -1.33
CA ALA A 22 -2.82 -7.48 -2.09
C ALA A 22 -3.03 -7.77 -3.58
N LYS A 23 -3.79 -8.83 -3.91
CA LYS A 23 -4.17 -9.14 -5.30
C LYS A 23 -4.98 -8.02 -5.93
N ARG A 24 -5.99 -7.50 -5.21
CA ARG A 24 -6.81 -6.37 -5.67
C ARG A 24 -6.00 -5.09 -5.85
N LEU A 25 -4.98 -4.87 -5.02
CA LEU A 25 -4.06 -3.73 -5.11
C LEU A 25 -2.89 -3.95 -6.09
N GLY A 26 -2.80 -5.13 -6.72
CA GLY A 26 -1.69 -5.50 -7.61
C GLY A 26 -0.32 -5.60 -6.93
N ILE A 27 -0.29 -5.73 -5.60
CA ILE A 27 0.95 -5.81 -4.82
C ILE A 27 1.51 -7.22 -4.94
N LYS A 28 2.73 -7.35 -5.49
CA LYS A 28 3.45 -8.62 -5.67
C LYS A 28 4.66 -8.76 -4.75
N ILE A 29 5.10 -7.66 -4.15
CA ILE A 29 6.31 -7.60 -3.33
C ILE A 29 5.87 -7.37 -1.88
N PRO A 30 6.35 -8.16 -0.91
CA PRO A 30 6.15 -7.88 0.49
C PRO A 30 6.74 -6.51 0.86
N GLY A 31 6.02 -5.74 1.67
CA GLY A 31 6.47 -4.40 1.98
C GLY A 31 5.44 -3.53 2.66
N LYS A 32 5.85 -2.27 2.85
CA LYS A 32 5.06 -1.23 3.51
C LYS A 32 4.52 -0.30 2.44
N TYR A 33 3.20 -0.11 2.41
CA TYR A 33 2.52 0.68 1.39
C TYR A 33 1.62 1.73 2.03
N ALA A 34 1.60 2.93 1.46
CA ALA A 34 0.63 3.97 1.80
C ALA A 34 -0.61 3.83 0.90
N LEU A 35 -1.81 4.01 1.45
CA LEU A 35 -3.08 3.75 0.74
C LEU A 35 -3.54 4.89 -0.18
N ARG A 36 -2.98 6.10 -0.07
CA ARG A 36 -3.06 7.16 -1.10
C ARG A 36 -2.09 8.29 -0.76
N VAL A 37 -1.57 8.95 -1.79
CA VAL A 37 -0.93 10.27 -1.71
C VAL A 37 -1.95 11.25 -2.28
N GLY A 38 -2.30 12.29 -1.52
CA GLY A 38 -3.08 13.42 -2.02
C GLY A 38 -2.33 14.21 -3.09
#